data_AF-A0A645BQ83-F1
#
_entry.id   AF-A0A645BQ83-F1
#
_cell.length_a   1.000
_cell.length_b   1.000
_cell.length_c   1.000
_cell.angle_alpha   90.00
_cell.angle_beta   90.00
_cell.angle_gamma   90.00
#
_symmetry.space_group_name_H-M   'P 1'
#
loop_
_entity.id
_entity.type
_entity.pdbx_description
1 polymer ?
#
loop_
_entity_poly.entity_id
_entity_poly.type
_entity_poly.pdbx_seq_one_letter_code
_entity_poly.pdbx_strand_id
1 'polypeptide(L)'
;MRLVNGDGLCIVTPSGEVKGLRVSVSDGDTITANQKMSVPKGSLIYRNFDKEFERELEANMPERIIDAHLTFESDGGTTTLLAITPDGRRAEVVAAGGFEPAKETAKAKETVYSQLQKRAGLYNFIVSRYVADNQLFYPISQLNGWRRQLALELEQQPVNKVSLPPFTGVPKGTLDSRPLDGKVADYRANISNELSRELYTVLGAKVKGVAFELDAPETAELMRCKYCIKYELGICPHHKNPKQKGSIAEPVGTLFLENNGRKFRLGFDCKNCEMIIFG
;
A
#
# COMPACT_ATOMS: atom_id res chain seq x y z
N MET A 1 -15.37 9.38 18.55
CA MET A 1 -14.98 8.13 17.86
C MET A 1 -15.88 7.04 18.41
N ARG A 2 -16.68 6.38 17.57
CA ARG A 2 -17.63 5.34 18.02
C ARG A 2 -16.88 4.00 18.07
N LEU A 3 -16.87 3.37 19.24
CA LEU A 3 -16.35 2.01 19.40
C LEU A 3 -17.48 1.00 19.20
N VAL A 4 -17.13 -0.17 18.69
CA VAL A 4 -18.07 -1.27 18.43
C VAL A 4 -17.60 -2.57 19.06
N ASN A 5 -18.53 -3.51 19.25
CA ASN A 5 -18.25 -4.82 19.82
C ASN A 5 -17.24 -5.58 18.96
N GLY A 6 -16.08 -5.87 19.54
CA GLY A 6 -14.97 -6.58 18.91
C GLY A 6 -13.83 -5.70 18.43
N ASP A 7 -13.88 -4.38 18.63
CA ASP A 7 -12.74 -3.49 18.43
C ASP A 7 -11.55 -3.87 19.31
N GLY A 8 -10.35 -3.53 18.83
CA GLY A 8 -9.11 -3.61 19.58
C GLY A 8 -8.72 -2.25 20.13
N LEU A 9 -8.43 -2.23 21.42
CA LEU A 9 -7.89 -1.09 22.13
C LEU A 9 -6.47 -1.40 22.62
N CYS A 10 -5.63 -0.37 22.60
CA CYS A 10 -4.28 -0.36 23.12
C CYS A 10 -4.24 0.65 24.27
N ILE A 11 -3.99 0.16 25.48
CA ILE A 11 -3.95 0.96 26.70
C ILE A 11 -2.49 1.15 27.10
N VAL A 12 -2.08 2.41 27.25
CA VAL A 12 -0.77 2.80 27.77
C VAL A 12 -0.97 3.34 29.18
N THR A 13 -0.51 2.60 30.19
CA THR A 13 -0.65 3.02 31.59
C THR A 13 0.25 4.21 31.91
N PRO A 14 0.02 4.95 33.02
CA PRO A 14 0.97 5.97 33.50
C PRO A 14 2.36 5.42 33.80
N SER A 15 2.49 4.11 34.06
CA SER A 15 3.77 3.43 34.19
C SER A 15 4.43 3.08 32.84
N GLY A 16 3.81 3.41 31.71
CA GLY A 16 4.31 3.13 30.37
C GLY A 16 4.11 1.69 29.89
N GLU A 17 3.32 0.89 30.63
CA GLU A 17 2.99 -0.48 30.25
C GLU A 17 1.92 -0.47 29.16
N VAL A 18 2.14 -1.21 28.07
CA VAL A 18 1.19 -1.32 26.95
C VAL A 18 0.39 -2.61 27.10
N LYS A 19 -0.94 -2.51 27.10
CA LYS A 19 -1.86 -3.65 27.17
C LYS A 19 -2.86 -3.61 26.03
N GLY A 20 -3.06 -4.73 25.37
CA GLY A 20 -4.15 -4.91 24.42
C GLY A 20 -5.44 -5.28 25.16
N LEU A 21 -6.56 -4.69 24.74
CA LEU A 21 -7.89 -4.98 25.25
C LEU A 21 -8.84 -5.17 24.08
N ARG A 22 -9.62 -6.25 24.09
CA ARG A 22 -10.69 -6.45 23.11
C ARG A 22 -12.04 -6.03 23.68
N VAL A 23 -12.71 -5.11 22.99
CA VAL A 23 -14.05 -4.64 23.37
C VAL A 23 -15.04 -5.80 23.23
N SER A 24 -15.71 -6.16 24.32
CA SER A 24 -16.76 -7.19 24.32
C SER A 24 -18.13 -6.56 24.14
N VAL A 25 -18.40 -5.49 24.90
CA VAL A 25 -19.62 -4.69 24.79
C VAL A 25 -19.25 -3.21 24.81
N SER A 26 -19.80 -2.45 23.86
CA SER A 26 -19.68 -1.00 23.77
C SER A 26 -21.07 -0.38 23.96
N ASP A 27 -21.24 0.37 25.05
CA ASP A 27 -22.49 1.08 25.37
C ASP A 27 -22.19 2.56 25.67
N GLY A 28 -22.33 3.40 24.64
CA GLY A 28 -21.96 4.81 24.70
C GLY A 28 -20.49 5.00 25.10
N ASP A 29 -20.27 5.66 26.24
CA ASP A 29 -18.93 5.90 26.81
C ASP A 29 -18.44 4.76 27.70
N THR A 30 -19.25 3.71 27.90
CA THR A 30 -18.91 2.55 28.74
C THR A 30 -18.48 1.37 27.88
N ILE A 31 -17.22 0.97 28.05
CA ILE A 31 -16.64 -0.18 27.35
C ILE A 31 -16.43 -1.32 28.33
N THR A 32 -17.03 -2.46 28.05
CA THR A 32 -16.84 -3.69 28.82
C THR A 32 -15.96 -4.66 28.05
N ALA A 33 -15.01 -5.28 28.75
CA ALA A 33 -14.17 -6.32 28.20
C ALA A 33 -14.17 -7.56 29.11
N ASN A 34 -14.17 -8.74 28.50
CA ASN A 34 -14.13 -10.01 29.22
C ASN A 34 -12.77 -10.28 29.89
N GLN A 35 -11.70 -9.63 29.40
CA GLN A 35 -10.37 -9.73 29.98
C GLN A 35 -10.31 -8.96 31.30
N LYS A 36 -10.02 -9.68 32.40
CA LYS A 36 -9.75 -9.05 33.69
C LYS A 36 -8.41 -8.31 33.61
N MET A 37 -8.46 -6.99 33.48
CA MET A 37 -7.28 -6.14 33.54
C MET A 37 -7.49 -4.91 34.41
N SER A 38 -6.43 -4.50 35.10
CA SER A 38 -6.43 -3.24 35.83
C SER A 38 -6.02 -2.12 34.88
N VAL A 39 -6.87 -1.10 34.76
CA VAL A 39 -6.63 0.12 33.98
C VAL A 39 -6.53 1.29 34.96
N PRO A 40 -5.33 1.70 35.39
CA PRO A 40 -5.16 2.81 36.30
C PRO A 40 -5.72 4.12 35.73
N LYS A 41 -6.24 4.99 36.61
CA LYS A 41 -6.68 6.34 36.21
C LYS A 41 -5.51 7.10 35.58
N GLY A 42 -5.77 7.75 34.44
CA GLY A 42 -4.76 8.46 33.66
C GLY A 42 -4.07 7.61 32.57
N SER A 43 -4.49 6.35 32.38
CA SER A 43 -4.05 5.55 31.23
C SER A 43 -4.56 6.16 29.91
N LEU A 44 -3.71 6.19 28.89
CA LEU A 44 -4.08 6.60 27.53
C LEU A 44 -4.66 5.39 26.80
N ILE A 45 -5.76 5.59 26.07
CA ILE A 45 -6.44 4.53 25.32
C ILE A 45 -6.44 4.91 23.85
N TYR A 46 -5.89 4.01 23.02
CA TYR A 46 -5.86 4.12 21.57
C TYR A 46 -6.70 2.99 20.97
N ARG A 47 -7.28 3.21 19.79
CA ARG A 47 -7.87 2.15 18.98
C ARG A 47 -6.80 1.64 18.02
N ASN A 48 -6.48 0.35 18.09
CA ASN A 48 -5.50 -0.28 17.20
C ASN A 48 -6.15 -1.29 16.23
N PHE A 49 -7.44 -1.56 16.38
CA PHE A 49 -8.21 -2.38 15.46
C PHE A 49 -9.65 -1.86 15.38
N ASP A 50 -10.07 -1.53 14.16
CA ASP A 50 -11.41 -1.02 13.85
C ASP A 50 -12.21 -2.10 13.12
N LYS A 51 -13.06 -2.82 13.87
CA LYS A 51 -13.77 -3.96 13.31
C LYS A 51 -14.78 -3.57 12.23
N GLU A 52 -15.40 -2.41 12.37
CA GLU A 52 -16.39 -1.95 11.39
C GLU A 52 -15.71 -1.53 10.10
N PHE A 53 -14.58 -0.82 10.20
CA PHE A 53 -13.75 -0.48 9.05
C PHE A 53 -13.23 -1.73 8.33
N GLU A 54 -12.69 -2.72 9.05
CA GLU A 54 -12.22 -3.97 8.43
C GLU A 54 -13.37 -4.70 7.72
N ARG A 55 -14.55 -4.79 8.36
CA ARG A 55 -15.73 -5.38 7.72
C ARG A 55 -16.19 -4.60 6.49
N GLU A 56 -16.15 -3.27 6.54
CA GLU A 56 -16.48 -2.41 5.41
C GLU A 56 -15.48 -2.60 4.27
N LEU A 57 -14.19 -2.66 4.59
CA LEU A 57 -13.13 -2.91 3.61
C LEU A 57 -13.27 -4.29 2.97
N GLU A 58 -13.53 -5.33 3.76
CA GLU A 58 -13.79 -6.69 3.25
C GLU A 58 -15.04 -6.75 2.35
N ALA A 59 -16.10 -6.03 2.70
CA ALA A 59 -17.34 -6.00 1.94
C ALA A 59 -17.28 -5.10 0.69
N ASN A 60 -16.50 -4.02 0.75
CA ASN A 60 -16.39 -2.98 -0.28
C ASN A 60 -14.93 -2.76 -0.67
N MET A 61 -14.21 -3.84 -0.99
CA MET A 61 -12.83 -3.73 -1.46
C MET A 61 -12.78 -2.80 -2.68
N PRO A 62 -11.96 -1.74 -2.67
CA PRO A 62 -11.88 -0.83 -3.79
C PRO A 62 -11.36 -1.58 -5.02
N GLU A 63 -12.18 -1.59 -6.07
CA GLU A 63 -11.80 -2.18 -7.34
C GLU A 63 -11.06 -1.15 -8.19
N ARG A 64 -9.92 -1.56 -8.76
CA ARG A 64 -9.22 -0.75 -9.76
C ARG A 64 -9.84 -0.98 -11.13
N ILE A 65 -10.64 -0.03 -11.58
CA ILE A 65 -11.37 -0.08 -12.84
C ILE A 65 -10.82 0.95 -13.83
N ILE A 66 -10.72 0.58 -15.10
CA ILE A 66 -10.31 1.45 -16.20
C ILE A 66 -11.50 1.66 -17.14
N ASP A 67 -11.90 2.91 -17.36
CA ASP A 67 -12.95 3.21 -18.33
C ASP A 67 -12.43 3.08 -19.76
N ALA A 68 -13.07 2.23 -20.57
CA ALA A 68 -12.74 2.04 -21.98
C ALA A 68 -13.87 2.59 -22.86
N HIS A 69 -13.55 3.58 -23.70
CA HIS A 69 -14.50 4.16 -24.64
C HIS A 69 -14.67 3.24 -25.84
N LEU A 70 -15.90 2.77 -26.05
CA LEU A 70 -16.27 1.88 -27.12
C LEU A 70 -16.93 2.67 -28.27
N THR A 71 -16.48 2.39 -29.49
CA THR A 71 -17.16 2.77 -30.73
C THR A 71 -17.73 1.50 -31.36
N PHE A 72 -19.04 1.50 -31.61
CA PHE A 72 -19.76 0.44 -32.29
C PHE A 72 -20.14 0.92 -33.69
N GLU A 73 -19.71 0.21 -34.72
CA GLU A 73 -20.03 0.48 -36.12
C GLU A 73 -20.59 -0.79 -36.77
N SER A 74 -21.72 -0.65 -37.47
CA SER A 74 -22.32 -1.71 -38.28
C SER A 74 -22.58 -1.13 -39.67
N ASP A 75 -21.96 -1.70 -40.68
CA ASP A 75 -22.12 -1.30 -42.08
C ASP A 75 -22.01 -2.51 -43.01
N GLY A 76 -22.93 -2.65 -43.97
CA GLY A 76 -22.86 -3.69 -45.00
C GLY A 76 -22.85 -5.12 -44.45
N GLY A 77 -23.41 -5.35 -43.25
CA GLY A 77 -23.41 -6.64 -42.58
C GLY A 77 -22.11 -6.98 -41.83
N THR A 78 -21.17 -6.03 -41.74
CA THR A 78 -19.96 -6.15 -40.90
C THR A 78 -20.13 -5.28 -39.65
N THR A 79 -19.86 -5.87 -38.49
CA THR A 79 -19.89 -5.18 -37.20
C THR A 79 -18.48 -5.02 -36.67
N THR A 80 -18.07 -3.79 -36.39
CA THR A 80 -16.78 -3.44 -35.81
C THR A 80 -16.97 -2.81 -34.44
N LEU A 81 -16.25 -3.31 -33.45
CA LEU A 81 -16.19 -2.75 -32.10
C LEU A 81 -14.75 -2.33 -31.81
N LEU A 82 -14.55 -1.04 -31.54
CA LEU A 82 -13.26 -0.48 -31.18
C LEU A 82 -13.31 0.04 -29.74
N ALA A 83 -12.48 -0.50 -28.85
CA ALA A 83 -12.30 -0.02 -27.49
C ALA A 83 -11.01 0.77 -27.36
N ILE A 84 -11.06 1.94 -26.70
CA ILE A 84 -9.91 2.80 -26.44
C ILE A 84 -9.87 3.17 -24.95
N THR A 85 -8.74 2.90 -24.29
CA THR A 85 -8.51 3.24 -22.88
C THR A 85 -7.90 4.65 -22.72
N PRO A 86 -7.88 5.25 -21.50
CA PRO A 86 -7.38 6.61 -21.30
C PRO A 86 -5.88 6.76 -21.55
N ASP A 87 -5.13 5.67 -21.42
CA ASP A 87 -3.71 5.58 -21.79
C ASP A 87 -3.49 5.26 -23.28
N GLY A 88 -4.56 5.19 -24.08
CA GLY A 88 -4.49 5.08 -25.54
C GLY A 88 -4.29 3.65 -26.08
N ARG A 89 -4.42 2.61 -25.26
CA ARG A 89 -4.47 1.22 -25.76
C ARG A 89 -5.76 1.01 -26.55
N ARG A 90 -5.70 0.15 -27.57
CA ARG A 90 -6.78 -0.06 -28.53
C ARG A 90 -7.01 -1.55 -28.74
N ALA A 91 -8.26 -1.99 -28.66
CA ALA A 91 -8.66 -3.35 -29.01
C ALA A 91 -9.80 -3.31 -30.01
N GLU A 92 -9.82 -4.24 -30.95
CA GLU A 92 -10.76 -4.24 -32.06
C GLU A 92 -11.31 -5.62 -32.32
N VAL A 93 -12.63 -5.70 -32.41
CA VAL A 93 -13.34 -6.92 -32.83
C VAL A 93 -14.12 -6.63 -34.09
N VAL A 94 -13.84 -7.40 -35.14
CA VAL A 94 -14.57 -7.36 -36.41
C VAL A 94 -15.34 -8.67 -36.57
N ALA A 95 -16.64 -8.58 -36.81
CA ALA A 95 -17.50 -9.72 -37.05
C ALA A 95 -18.25 -9.54 -38.37
N ALA A 96 -18.06 -10.47 -39.29
CA ALA A 96 -18.70 -10.44 -40.61
C ALA A 96 -19.93 -11.35 -40.64
N GLY A 97 -21.08 -10.78 -41.03
CA GLY A 97 -22.26 -11.51 -41.48
C GLY A 97 -22.99 -12.37 -40.45
N GLY A 98 -24.13 -12.94 -40.88
CA GLY A 98 -24.89 -13.94 -40.11
C GLY A 98 -25.88 -13.38 -39.09
N PHE A 99 -26.03 -12.06 -38.97
CA PHE A 99 -27.03 -11.44 -38.11
C PHE A 99 -28.26 -11.01 -38.92
N GLU A 100 -29.44 -11.38 -38.44
CA GLU A 100 -30.70 -10.99 -39.07
C GLU A 100 -31.08 -9.55 -38.70
N PRO A 101 -31.81 -8.82 -39.56
CA PRO A 101 -32.43 -7.56 -39.20
C PRO A 101 -33.30 -7.70 -37.95
N ALA A 102 -33.15 -6.77 -37.01
CA ALA A 102 -33.94 -6.79 -35.80
C ALA A 102 -35.41 -6.46 -36.08
N LYS A 103 -36.33 -7.33 -35.62
CA LYS A 103 -37.78 -7.09 -35.67
C LYS A 103 -38.19 -5.85 -34.85
N GLU A 104 -37.49 -5.61 -33.74
CA GLU A 104 -37.69 -4.45 -32.88
C GLU A 104 -36.37 -3.67 -32.73
N THR A 105 -36.19 -2.67 -33.58
CA THR A 105 -34.93 -1.92 -33.70
C THR A 105 -34.55 -1.18 -32.41
N ALA A 106 -35.52 -0.58 -31.71
CA ALA A 106 -35.28 0.14 -30.46
C ALA A 106 -34.75 -0.80 -29.35
N LYS A 107 -35.39 -1.96 -29.16
CA LYS A 107 -34.96 -2.95 -28.15
C LYS A 107 -33.62 -3.59 -28.50
N ALA A 108 -33.34 -3.82 -29.78
CA ALA A 108 -32.06 -4.35 -30.22
C ALA A 108 -30.92 -3.37 -29.89
N LYS A 109 -31.11 -2.07 -30.15
CA LYS A 109 -30.15 -1.03 -29.76
C LYS A 109 -29.94 -1.01 -28.25
N GLU A 110 -31.01 -0.99 -27.45
CA GLU A 110 -30.93 -1.01 -25.99
C GLU A 110 -30.19 -2.28 -25.47
N THR A 111 -30.42 -3.42 -26.10
CA THR A 111 -29.71 -4.67 -25.78
C THR A 111 -28.21 -4.53 -26.03
N VAL A 112 -27.81 -3.93 -27.15
CA VAL A 112 -26.39 -3.68 -27.46
C VAL A 112 -25.74 -2.79 -26.39
N TYR A 113 -26.37 -1.65 -26.06
CA TYR A 113 -25.88 -0.75 -25.02
C TYR A 113 -25.78 -1.46 -23.66
N SER A 114 -26.86 -2.12 -23.22
CA SER A 114 -26.92 -2.77 -21.91
C SER A 114 -25.94 -3.93 -21.75
N GLN A 115 -25.60 -4.66 -22.82
CA GLN A 115 -24.63 -5.74 -22.73
C GLN A 115 -23.19 -5.25 -22.92
N LEU A 116 -22.92 -4.34 -23.85
CA LEU A 116 -21.56 -3.87 -24.10
C LEU A 116 -21.03 -2.96 -23.00
N GLN A 117 -21.89 -2.19 -22.31
CA GLN A 117 -21.47 -1.31 -21.20
C GLN A 117 -21.18 -2.02 -19.88
N LYS A 118 -21.40 -3.34 -19.80
CA LYS A 118 -21.08 -4.09 -18.58
C LYS A 118 -19.56 -4.19 -18.40
N ARG A 119 -19.14 -4.59 -17.20
CA ARG A 119 -17.74 -4.85 -16.91
C ARG A 119 -17.23 -6.13 -17.58
N ALA A 120 -15.96 -6.14 -17.95
CA ALA A 120 -15.20 -7.35 -18.25
C ALA A 120 -13.73 -7.13 -17.88
N GLY A 121 -13.18 -8.04 -17.06
CA GLY A 121 -11.84 -7.88 -16.50
C GLY A 121 -11.74 -6.58 -15.70
N LEU A 122 -10.68 -5.82 -15.94
CA LEU A 122 -10.41 -4.53 -15.30
C LEU A 122 -11.16 -3.35 -15.94
N TYR A 123 -11.98 -3.58 -16.97
CA TYR A 123 -12.55 -2.51 -17.78
C TYR A 123 -14.05 -2.31 -17.57
N ASN A 124 -14.41 -1.04 -17.45
CA ASN A 124 -15.78 -0.57 -17.56
C ASN A 124 -15.96 0.06 -18.94
N PHE A 125 -16.82 -0.54 -19.77
CA PHE A 125 -16.99 -0.10 -21.14
C PHE A 125 -18.06 0.99 -21.24
N ILE A 126 -17.77 2.04 -21.99
CA ILE A 126 -18.67 3.17 -22.21
C ILE A 126 -18.90 3.29 -23.71
N VAL A 127 -20.12 3.02 -24.19
CA VAL A 127 -20.46 3.17 -25.61
C VAL A 127 -20.52 4.66 -25.95
N SER A 128 -19.39 5.17 -26.39
CA SER A 128 -19.18 6.59 -26.73
C SER A 128 -19.73 6.95 -28.11
N ARG A 129 -19.75 5.99 -29.05
CA ARG A 129 -20.27 6.18 -30.39
C ARG A 129 -20.97 4.91 -30.87
N TYR A 130 -22.13 5.09 -31.51
CA TYR A 130 -22.92 4.01 -32.10
C TYR A 130 -23.38 4.44 -33.49
N VAL A 131 -22.89 3.76 -34.52
CA VAL A 131 -23.25 3.96 -35.92
C VAL A 131 -23.74 2.62 -36.46
N ALA A 132 -24.95 2.58 -37.00
CA ALA A 132 -25.45 1.38 -37.65
C ALA A 132 -26.26 1.80 -38.88
N ASP A 133 -25.91 1.24 -40.03
CA ASP A 133 -26.67 1.36 -41.28
C ASP A 133 -28.06 0.73 -41.14
N ASN A 134 -28.10 -0.45 -40.52
CA ASN A 134 -29.27 -1.23 -40.21
C ASN A 134 -29.15 -1.82 -38.80
N GLN A 135 -30.26 -1.83 -38.07
CA GLN A 135 -30.26 -2.44 -36.74
C GLN A 135 -30.35 -3.96 -36.85
N LEU A 136 -29.25 -4.63 -36.54
CA LEU A 136 -29.17 -6.10 -36.53
C LEU A 136 -29.49 -6.65 -35.13
N PHE A 137 -29.94 -7.91 -35.11
CA PHE A 137 -30.13 -8.66 -33.88
C PHE A 137 -28.84 -9.42 -33.54
N TYR A 138 -28.24 -9.04 -32.40
CA TYR A 138 -27.05 -9.72 -31.88
C TYR A 138 -27.44 -10.61 -30.69
N PRO A 139 -27.10 -11.92 -30.73
CA PRO A 139 -27.24 -12.77 -29.56
C PRO A 139 -26.46 -12.20 -28.36
N ILE A 140 -27.05 -12.28 -27.17
CA ILE A 140 -26.42 -11.80 -25.93
C ILE A 140 -25.08 -12.50 -25.68
N SER A 141 -24.97 -13.79 -26.02
CA SER A 141 -23.73 -14.56 -25.94
C SER A 141 -22.63 -13.95 -26.80
N GLN A 142 -22.97 -13.47 -28.00
CA GLN A 142 -22.04 -12.84 -28.94
C GLN A 142 -21.52 -11.50 -28.40
N LEU A 143 -22.43 -10.62 -27.95
CA LEU A 143 -22.07 -9.32 -27.35
C LEU A 143 -21.17 -9.50 -26.11
N ASN A 144 -21.51 -10.47 -25.25
CA ASN A 144 -20.69 -10.82 -24.09
C ASN A 144 -19.35 -11.46 -24.47
N GLY A 145 -19.29 -12.17 -25.61
CA GLY A 145 -18.06 -12.70 -26.19
C GLY A 145 -17.12 -11.59 -26.62
N TRP A 146 -17.60 -10.67 -27.47
CA TRP A 146 -16.84 -9.52 -27.95
C TRP A 146 -16.35 -8.63 -26.82
N ARG A 147 -17.19 -8.34 -25.82
CA ARG A 147 -16.78 -7.56 -24.65
C ARG A 147 -15.61 -8.20 -23.89
N ARG A 148 -15.64 -9.53 -23.70
CA ARG A 148 -14.56 -10.27 -23.03
C ARG A 148 -13.30 -10.32 -23.88
N GLN A 149 -13.45 -10.47 -25.20
CA GLN A 149 -12.33 -10.45 -26.13
C GLN A 149 -11.61 -9.09 -26.11
N LEU A 150 -12.37 -7.98 -26.20
CA LEU A 150 -11.81 -6.62 -26.11
C LEU A 150 -11.03 -6.42 -24.81
N ALA A 151 -11.56 -6.87 -23.67
CA ALA A 151 -10.86 -6.78 -22.39
C ALA A 151 -9.54 -7.58 -22.41
N LEU A 152 -9.55 -8.80 -22.94
CA LEU A 152 -8.35 -9.64 -23.04
C LEU A 152 -7.28 -9.01 -23.94
N GLU A 153 -7.67 -8.49 -25.10
CA GLU A 153 -6.75 -7.80 -26.02
C GLU A 153 -6.13 -6.54 -25.41
N LEU A 154 -6.88 -5.79 -24.59
CA LEU A 154 -6.36 -4.65 -23.84
C LEU A 154 -5.40 -5.06 -22.72
N GLU A 155 -5.61 -6.21 -22.06
CA GLU A 155 -4.72 -6.75 -21.01
C GLU A 155 -3.40 -7.26 -21.56
N GLN A 156 -3.38 -7.77 -22.80
CA GLN A 156 -2.17 -8.26 -23.45
C GLN A 156 -1.23 -7.13 -23.91
N GLN A 157 -1.74 -5.88 -23.96
CA GLN A 157 -0.95 -4.73 -24.34
C GLN A 157 -0.19 -4.15 -23.14
N PRO A 158 1.10 -3.79 -23.30
CA PRO A 158 1.82 -3.09 -22.26
C PRO A 158 1.14 -1.74 -21.97
N VAL A 159 1.11 -1.36 -20.69
CA VAL A 159 0.61 -0.04 -20.29
C VAL A 159 1.45 1.02 -20.99
N ASN A 160 0.80 1.88 -21.76
CA ASN A 160 1.48 3.00 -22.39
C ASN A 160 1.98 3.94 -21.28
N LYS A 161 3.24 4.34 -21.36
CA LYS A 161 3.77 5.42 -20.53
C LYS A 161 3.04 6.70 -20.94
N VAL A 162 1.95 7.02 -20.26
CA VAL A 162 1.46 8.39 -20.25
C VAL A 162 2.61 9.21 -19.69
N SER A 163 3.08 10.19 -20.46
CA SER A 163 4.07 11.13 -19.95
C SER A 163 3.43 11.81 -18.76
N LEU A 164 3.86 11.42 -17.55
CA LEU A 164 3.53 12.19 -16.36
C LEU A 164 3.99 13.62 -16.66
N PRO A 165 3.19 14.64 -16.35
CA PRO A 165 3.68 16.01 -16.42
C PRO A 165 5.03 16.02 -15.68
N PRO A 166 6.10 16.57 -16.30
CA PRO A 166 7.42 16.53 -15.71
C PRO A 166 7.27 16.99 -14.27
N PHE A 167 7.67 16.12 -13.34
CA PHE A 167 7.66 16.46 -11.93
C PHE A 167 8.46 17.75 -11.81
N THR A 168 7.78 18.88 -11.61
CA THR A 168 8.42 20.19 -11.53
C THR A 168 9.17 20.38 -10.22
N GLY A 169 9.33 19.29 -9.46
CA GLY A 169 10.58 18.96 -8.83
C GLY A 169 11.04 19.99 -7.84
N VAL A 170 10.60 19.81 -6.59
CA VAL A 170 11.25 20.29 -5.36
C VAL A 170 11.41 21.82 -5.30
N PRO A 171 11.05 22.50 -4.20
CA PRO A 171 11.32 23.94 -4.07
C PRO A 171 12.77 24.26 -4.48
N LYS A 172 12.95 25.16 -5.45
CA LYS A 172 14.26 25.70 -5.84
C LYS A 172 15.01 26.09 -4.56
N GLY A 173 16.22 25.53 -4.37
CA GLY A 173 17.05 25.75 -3.19
C GLY A 173 17.22 24.55 -2.25
N THR A 174 16.56 23.41 -2.50
CA THR A 174 16.74 22.19 -1.67
C THR A 174 18.02 21.40 -2.03
N LEU A 175 18.54 21.55 -3.26
CA LEU A 175 19.80 20.93 -3.69
C LEU A 175 21.01 21.83 -3.39
N ASP A 176 20.87 23.15 -3.48
CA ASP A 176 21.94 24.11 -3.15
C ASP A 176 22.34 24.06 -1.67
N SER A 177 21.41 23.67 -0.79
CA SER A 177 21.65 23.57 0.65
C SER A 177 22.50 22.37 1.06
N ARG A 178 22.84 21.46 0.11
CA ARG A 178 23.64 20.23 0.32
C ARG A 178 23.40 19.62 1.71
N PRO A 179 22.15 19.23 2.02
CA PRO A 179 21.72 18.90 3.39
C PRO A 179 22.42 17.68 3.99
N LEU A 180 23.12 16.89 3.17
CA LEU A 180 23.88 15.72 3.59
C LEU A 180 25.39 15.99 3.71
N ASP A 181 25.82 17.25 3.64
CA ASP A 181 27.22 17.61 3.84
C ASP A 181 27.77 17.06 5.16
N GLY A 182 28.92 16.38 5.06
CA GLY A 182 29.58 15.71 6.18
C GLY A 182 28.89 14.43 6.66
N LYS A 183 27.76 14.03 6.06
CA LYS A 183 27.11 12.74 6.32
C LYS A 183 27.74 11.64 5.46
N VAL A 184 27.81 10.44 6.02
CA VAL A 184 28.25 9.25 5.31
C VAL A 184 27.02 8.43 4.98
N ALA A 185 26.84 8.11 3.70
CA ALA A 185 25.78 7.22 3.23
C ALA A 185 26.37 5.83 3.00
N ASP A 186 26.04 4.88 3.87
CA ASP A 186 26.39 3.47 3.76
C ASP A 186 25.17 2.65 3.31
N TYR A 187 25.19 1.34 3.54
CA TYR A 187 24.10 0.44 3.12
C TYR A 187 22.72 0.81 3.68
N ARG A 188 22.66 1.55 4.79
CA ARG A 188 21.41 2.02 5.40
C ARG A 188 20.72 3.12 4.58
N ALA A 189 21.44 3.74 3.64
CA ALA A 189 20.90 4.78 2.76
C ALA A 189 20.15 4.23 1.54
N ASN A 190 20.05 2.90 1.38
CA ASN A 190 19.33 2.24 0.28
C ASN A 190 19.73 2.76 -1.12
N ILE A 191 21.03 2.93 -1.36
CA ILE A 191 21.56 3.38 -2.65
C ILE A 191 21.62 2.15 -3.59
N SER A 192 20.50 1.89 -4.26
CA SER A 192 20.29 0.67 -5.07
C SER A 192 20.59 0.82 -6.57
N ASN A 193 20.86 2.04 -7.05
CA ASN A 193 21.18 2.31 -8.45
C ASN A 193 22.02 3.59 -8.62
N GLU A 194 22.49 3.84 -9.84
CA GLU A 194 23.34 4.98 -10.18
C GLU A 194 22.65 6.34 -9.97
N LEU A 195 21.36 6.45 -10.29
CA LEU A 195 20.59 7.69 -10.08
C LEU A 195 20.52 8.07 -8.60
N SER A 196 20.28 7.09 -7.72
CA SER A 196 20.30 7.31 -6.28
C SER A 196 21.70 7.72 -5.80
N ARG A 197 22.76 7.09 -6.31
CA ARG A 197 24.14 7.44 -5.95
C ARG A 197 24.48 8.88 -6.33
N GLU A 198 24.10 9.29 -7.53
CA GLU A 198 24.29 10.67 -8.01
C GLU A 198 23.54 11.65 -7.11
N LEU A 199 22.26 11.37 -6.81
CA LEU A 199 21.43 12.22 -5.95
C LEU A 199 22.06 12.43 -4.57
N TYR A 200 22.48 11.36 -3.89
CA TYR A 200 23.12 11.46 -2.57
C TYR A 200 24.43 12.26 -2.62
N THR A 201 25.19 12.12 -3.71
CA THR A 201 26.45 12.85 -3.92
C THR A 201 26.18 14.35 -4.13
N VAL A 202 25.20 14.71 -4.97
CA VAL A 202 24.79 16.10 -5.21
C VAL A 202 24.26 16.74 -3.92
N LEU A 203 23.55 15.98 -3.09
CA LEU A 203 23.07 16.42 -1.78
C LEU A 203 24.18 16.56 -0.72
N GLY A 204 25.43 16.21 -1.03
CA GLY A 204 26.60 16.41 -0.16
C GLY A 204 27.08 15.18 0.61
N ALA A 205 26.44 14.02 0.47
CA ALA A 205 26.80 12.83 1.20
C ALA A 205 28.10 12.20 0.67
N LYS A 206 28.93 11.69 1.59
CA LYS A 206 30.03 10.79 1.24
C LYS A 206 29.50 9.37 1.11
N VAL A 207 29.24 8.94 -0.11
CA VAL A 207 28.75 7.58 -0.41
C VAL A 207 29.86 6.55 -0.19
N LYS A 208 29.61 5.56 0.68
CA LYS A 208 30.56 4.50 1.05
C LYS A 208 30.05 3.08 0.81
N GLY A 209 28.78 2.88 0.47
CA GLY A 209 28.20 1.56 0.23
C GLY A 209 27.04 1.61 -0.76
N VAL A 210 26.52 0.43 -1.09
CA VAL A 210 25.28 0.24 -1.85
C VAL A 210 24.19 -0.29 -0.93
N ALA A 211 22.95 -0.33 -1.40
CA ALA A 211 21.83 -0.92 -0.67
C ALA A 211 22.16 -2.34 -0.13
N PHE A 212 21.60 -2.66 1.03
CA PHE A 212 21.83 -3.93 1.73
C PHE A 212 21.57 -5.15 0.85
N GLU A 213 20.57 -5.09 -0.02
CA GLU A 213 20.16 -6.17 -0.93
C GLU A 213 21.20 -6.45 -2.02
N LEU A 214 22.11 -5.50 -2.27
CA LEU A 214 23.16 -5.62 -3.28
C LEU A 214 24.49 -6.07 -2.67
N ASP A 215 24.84 -5.55 -1.49
CA ASP A 215 26.08 -5.86 -0.79
C ASP A 215 25.87 -5.77 0.73
N ALA A 216 25.38 -6.87 1.30
CA ALA A 216 25.11 -6.97 2.73
C ALA A 216 26.43 -7.15 3.51
N PRO A 217 26.72 -6.32 4.52
CA PRO A 217 27.87 -6.55 5.38
C PRO A 217 27.69 -7.81 6.23
N GLU A 218 28.79 -8.47 6.60
CA GLU A 218 28.77 -9.68 7.44
C GLU A 218 28.07 -9.47 8.80
N THR A 219 28.05 -8.23 9.31
CA THR A 219 27.30 -7.85 10.50
C THR A 219 26.62 -6.53 10.24
N ALA A 220 25.30 -6.51 10.27
CA ALA A 220 24.49 -5.34 9.95
C ALA A 220 23.79 -4.78 11.18
N GLU A 221 23.61 -3.45 11.20
CA GLU A 221 22.67 -2.80 12.11
C GLU A 221 21.26 -3.10 11.61
N LEU A 222 20.55 -4.01 12.28
CA LEU A 222 19.18 -4.37 11.94
C LEU A 222 18.18 -3.32 12.44
N MET A 223 18.47 -2.72 13.59
CA MET A 223 17.59 -1.75 14.22
C MET A 223 18.36 -0.81 15.13
N ARG A 224 17.91 0.45 15.18
CA ARG A 224 18.35 1.47 16.12
C ARG A 224 17.11 2.06 16.80
N CYS A 225 17.08 2.07 18.12
CA CYS A 225 15.92 2.54 18.88
C CYS A 225 16.32 3.36 20.11
N LYS A 226 15.41 4.24 20.55
CA LYS A 226 15.57 5.03 21.78
C LYS A 226 15.32 4.20 23.06
N TYR A 227 14.59 3.10 22.92
CA TYR A 227 14.44 2.15 24.02
C TYR A 227 15.80 1.52 24.33
N CYS A 228 16.21 1.53 25.60
CA CYS A 228 17.56 1.13 25.99
C CYS A 228 17.51 0.12 27.13
N ILE A 229 17.95 -1.10 26.88
CA ILE A 229 17.94 -2.15 27.91
C ILE A 229 18.88 -1.83 29.09
N LYS A 230 19.94 -1.03 28.87
CA LYS A 230 20.78 -0.53 29.98
C LYS A 230 19.98 0.36 30.93
N TYR A 231 19.06 1.18 30.42
CA TYR A 231 18.18 2.01 31.25
C TYR A 231 17.23 1.13 32.06
N GLU A 232 16.59 0.14 31.43
CA GLU A 232 15.69 -0.78 32.11
C GLU A 232 16.37 -1.61 33.17
N LEU A 233 17.60 -2.05 32.90
CA LEU A 233 18.46 -2.79 33.84
C LEU A 233 19.18 -1.89 34.85
N GLY A 234 18.99 -0.57 34.83
CA GLY A 234 19.58 0.34 35.82
C GLY A 234 21.06 0.65 35.68
N ILE A 235 21.68 0.16 34.61
CA ILE A 235 23.12 0.26 34.33
C ILE A 235 23.40 1.37 33.31
N CYS A 236 22.44 2.27 33.07
CA CYS A 236 22.64 3.41 32.19
C CYS A 236 23.55 4.44 32.88
N PRO A 237 24.63 4.90 32.21
CA PRO A 237 25.56 5.86 32.80
C PRO A 237 24.97 7.27 32.92
N HIS A 238 23.92 7.59 32.16
CA HIS A 238 23.33 8.93 32.10
C HIS A 238 22.05 9.09 32.91
N HIS A 239 21.20 8.05 32.97
CA HIS A 239 19.86 8.15 33.55
C HIS A 239 19.61 7.02 34.55
N LYS A 240 18.98 7.35 35.69
CA LYS A 240 18.51 6.36 36.66
C LYS A 240 17.08 5.96 36.33
N ASN A 241 16.76 4.67 36.41
CA ASN A 241 15.40 4.19 36.27
C ASN A 241 14.70 4.19 37.64
N PRO A 242 13.75 5.09 37.90
CA PRO A 242 13.09 5.20 39.21
C PRO A 242 12.15 4.03 39.51
N LYS A 243 11.78 3.23 38.50
CA LYS A 243 10.89 2.07 38.66
C LYS A 243 11.65 0.80 39.01
N GLN A 244 12.98 0.82 38.95
CA GLN A 244 13.78 -0.36 39.19
C GLN A 244 13.94 -0.63 40.69
N LYS A 245 13.60 -1.85 41.12
CA LYS A 245 13.87 -2.35 42.47
C LYS A 245 15.15 -3.16 42.47
N GLY A 246 16.24 -2.54 42.91
CA GLY A 246 17.59 -3.13 42.97
C GLY A 246 18.43 -2.86 41.72
N SER A 247 19.73 -2.64 41.89
CA SER A 247 20.69 -2.49 40.79
C SER A 247 21.31 -3.85 40.45
N ILE A 248 21.20 -4.28 39.20
CA ILE A 248 22.00 -5.41 38.73
C ILE A 248 23.44 -4.90 38.58
N ALA A 249 24.43 -5.67 39.05
CA ALA A 249 25.83 -5.34 38.83
C ALA A 249 26.09 -5.21 37.32
N GLU A 250 26.92 -4.26 36.92
CA GLU A 250 27.19 -4.04 35.50
C GLU A 250 27.71 -5.34 34.87
N PRO A 251 27.02 -5.89 33.86
CA PRO A 251 27.36 -7.20 33.32
C PRO A 251 28.74 -7.16 32.68
N VAL A 252 29.57 -8.15 33.03
CA VAL A 252 30.92 -8.32 32.48
C VAL A 252 30.80 -8.91 31.07
N GLY A 253 30.45 -8.09 30.08
CA GLY A 253 30.39 -8.51 28.68
C GLY A 253 29.40 -7.76 27.80
N THR A 254 29.33 -8.22 26.54
CA THR A 254 28.37 -7.71 25.56
C THR A 254 26.98 -8.25 25.85
N LEU A 255 25.96 -7.40 25.74
CA LEU A 255 24.57 -7.80 25.91
C LEU A 255 24.00 -8.37 24.60
N PHE A 256 23.06 -9.31 24.72
CA PHE A 256 22.38 -9.93 23.59
C PHE A 256 20.87 -9.95 23.82
N LEU A 257 20.09 -9.79 22.77
CA LEU A 257 18.65 -10.12 22.76
C LEU A 257 18.48 -11.51 22.18
N GLU A 258 17.68 -12.34 22.85
CA GLU A 258 17.30 -13.65 22.34
C GLU A 258 15.83 -13.63 21.94
N ASN A 259 15.55 -14.01 20.68
CA ASN A 259 14.20 -14.12 20.17
C ASN A 259 14.12 -15.34 19.25
N ASN A 260 13.21 -16.28 19.53
CA ASN A 260 13.00 -17.51 18.76
C ASN A 260 14.31 -18.29 18.49
N GLY A 261 15.18 -18.41 19.50
CA GLY A 261 16.45 -19.13 19.41
C GLY A 261 17.57 -18.41 18.64
N ARG A 262 17.34 -17.18 18.15
CA ARG A 262 18.37 -16.33 17.55
C ARG A 262 18.89 -15.33 18.58
N LYS A 263 20.22 -15.15 18.61
CA LYS A 263 20.91 -14.18 19.48
C LYS A 263 21.40 -12.99 18.68
N PHE A 264 20.94 -11.81 19.05
CA PHE A 264 21.29 -10.54 18.41
C PHE A 264 22.20 -9.74 19.33
N ARG A 265 23.36 -9.33 18.83
CA ARG A 265 24.33 -8.56 19.62
C ARG A 265 23.82 -7.15 19.80
N LEU A 266 23.92 -6.61 21.02
CA LEU A 266 23.57 -5.23 21.30
C LEU A 266 24.80 -4.32 21.27
N GLY A 267 24.63 -3.14 20.67
CA GLY A 267 25.50 -1.99 20.83
C GLY A 267 24.75 -0.83 21.49
N PHE A 268 25.51 0.10 22.06
CA PHE A 268 24.94 1.25 22.76
C PHE A 268 25.68 2.52 22.33
N ASP A 269 24.94 3.43 21.70
CA ASP A 269 25.40 4.79 21.42
C ASP A 269 24.87 5.70 22.52
N CYS A 270 25.57 5.69 23.66
CA CYS A 270 25.19 6.47 24.84
C CYS A 270 25.16 7.98 24.55
N LYS A 271 25.96 8.46 23.58
CA LYS A 271 25.99 9.88 23.19
C LYS A 271 24.64 10.32 22.60
N ASN A 272 24.02 9.47 21.79
CA ASN A 272 22.73 9.75 21.16
C ASN A 272 21.53 9.13 21.89
N CYS A 273 21.76 8.50 23.06
CA CYS A 273 20.77 7.72 23.81
C CYS A 273 20.06 6.67 22.95
N GLU A 274 20.84 5.84 22.25
CA GLU A 274 20.34 4.83 21.33
C GLU A 274 20.91 3.44 21.62
N MET A 275 20.05 2.43 21.53
CA MET A 275 20.43 1.03 21.48
C MET A 275 20.43 0.56 20.03
N ILE A 276 21.44 -0.23 19.66
CA ILE A 276 21.65 -0.76 18.32
C ILE A 276 21.58 -2.28 18.41
N ILE A 277 20.81 -2.90 17.52
CA ILE A 277 20.68 -4.36 17.42
C ILE A 277 21.42 -4.79 16.16
N PHE A 278 22.38 -5.70 16.33
CA PHE A 278 23.16 -6.28 15.25
C PHE A 278 22.74 -7.73 14.99
N GLY A 279 22.82 -8.13 13.73
CA GLY A 279 22.68 -9.52 13.31
C GLY A 279 23.19 -9.75 11.90
#